data_AF-A9WHS1-F1
#
_entry.id   AF-A9WHS1-F1
#
_cell.length_a   1.000
_cell.length_b   1.000
_cell.length_c   1.000
_cell.angle_alpha   90.00
_cell.angle_beta   90.00
_cell.angle_gamma   90.00
#
_symmetry.space_group_name_H-M   'P 1'
#
loop_
_entity.id
_entity.type
_entity.pdbx_description
1 polymer ?
#
loop_
_entity_poly.entity_id
_entity_poly.type
_entity_poly.pdbx_seq_one_letter_code
_entity_poly.pdbx_strand_id
1 'polypeptide(L)'
;MNAVFSVIEPLPAAIAPPGPWQPVVTGSAFTAGDQPDVVWQARLPEELGAAQAALHEAATRLRADEQALATVERRLLQVASGAVSFSTLMPQPEQTLLRLLATVDPASGASFGLRDEIQERWQAAQDQLAALSAQACEALGSYATVETIQGARLIGRTRINWHGDARSLLIADIDLAQAAIHRQTLALALRSRAALLRMVGLVGRGAAIAATMFTSPAGALLALPAVWQFVQEVLAEVRQSMVSST
;
A
#
# COMPACT_ATOMS: atom_id res chain seq x y z
N MET A 1 -3.26 -16.32 21.85
CA MET A 1 -2.88 -16.17 20.42
C MET A 1 -2.69 -14.69 20.11
N ASN A 2 -1.73 -14.34 19.27
CA ASN A 2 -1.57 -12.97 18.76
C ASN A 2 -2.57 -12.71 17.62
N ALA A 3 -2.98 -11.45 17.46
CA ALA A 3 -3.83 -11.06 16.33
C ALA A 3 -3.06 -11.17 15.02
N VAL A 4 -3.70 -11.73 13.99
CA VAL A 4 -3.15 -11.85 12.64
C VAL A 4 -4.12 -11.20 11.66
N PHE A 5 -3.63 -10.23 10.91
CA PHE A 5 -4.37 -9.57 9.84
C PHE A 5 -3.77 -10.04 8.52
N SER A 6 -4.51 -10.87 7.79
CA SER A 6 -4.04 -11.47 6.55
C SER A 6 -4.78 -10.90 5.34
N VAL A 7 -4.03 -10.69 4.27
CA VAL A 7 -4.55 -10.48 2.93
C VAL A 7 -4.39 -11.80 2.19
N ILE A 8 -5.51 -12.38 1.77
CA ILE A 8 -5.54 -13.68 1.08
C ILE A 8 -5.54 -13.35 -0.41
N GLU A 9 -4.38 -13.57 -1.01
CA GLU A 9 -4.04 -13.17 -2.37
C GLU A 9 -4.88 -13.90 -3.45
N PRO A 10 -4.97 -13.27 -4.65
CA PRO A 10 -3.95 -13.53 -5.67
C PRO A 10 -3.16 -12.25 -6.01
N LEU A 11 -2.87 -11.40 -5.02
CA LEU A 11 -1.90 -10.34 -5.22
C LEU A 11 -0.49 -10.97 -5.41
N PRO A 12 0.42 -10.35 -6.15
CA PRO A 12 1.83 -10.72 -6.11
C PRO A 12 2.48 -10.14 -4.84
N ALA A 13 3.27 -10.97 -4.15
CA ALA A 13 3.91 -10.74 -2.85
C ALA A 13 4.86 -9.53 -2.72
N ALA A 14 4.93 -8.63 -3.71
CA ALA A 14 5.96 -7.60 -3.77
C ALA A 14 5.74 -6.44 -2.79
N ILE A 15 4.50 -6.12 -2.42
CA ILE A 15 4.18 -4.93 -1.60
C ILE A 15 3.09 -5.26 -0.58
N ALA A 16 3.39 -5.09 0.70
CA ALA A 16 2.40 -5.18 1.77
C ALA A 16 1.49 -3.94 1.74
N PRO A 17 0.15 -4.10 1.77
CA PRO A 17 -0.74 -2.96 1.78
C PRO A 17 -0.63 -2.18 3.10
N PRO A 18 -0.93 -0.86 3.09
CA PRO A 18 -0.91 -0.04 4.30
C PRO A 18 -1.74 -0.65 5.44
N GLY A 19 -1.24 -0.54 6.67
CA GLY A 19 -1.85 -1.14 7.86
C GLY A 19 -1.19 -2.46 8.30
N PRO A 20 -1.86 -3.24 9.17
CA PRO A 20 -1.26 -4.40 9.83
C PRO A 20 -1.20 -5.66 8.96
N TRP A 21 -1.54 -5.55 7.68
CA TRP A 21 -1.82 -6.68 6.81
C TRP A 21 -0.56 -7.41 6.38
N GLN A 22 -0.60 -8.74 6.49
CA GLN A 22 0.45 -9.63 6.04
C GLN A 22 -0.03 -10.41 4.80
N PRO A 23 0.77 -10.49 3.73
CA PRO A 23 0.43 -11.31 2.59
C PRO A 23 0.50 -12.79 3.01
N VAL A 24 -0.54 -13.55 2.66
CA VAL A 24 -0.54 -15.00 2.83
C VAL A 24 -0.59 -15.63 1.45
N VAL A 25 0.55 -16.13 0.98
CA VAL A 25 0.64 -16.95 -0.22
C VAL A 25 -0.01 -18.29 0.12
N THR A 26 -1.25 -18.49 -0.32
CA THR A 26 -1.87 -19.81 -0.22
C THR A 26 -1.24 -20.67 -1.31
N GLY A 27 -0.30 -21.53 -0.91
CA GLY A 27 0.18 -22.60 -1.78
C GLY A 27 -1.01 -23.38 -2.31
N SER A 28 -1.03 -23.62 -3.62
CA SER A 28 -2.08 -24.29 -4.38
C SER A 28 -2.55 -25.60 -3.72
N ALA A 29 -3.54 -25.50 -2.84
CA ALA A 29 -4.32 -26.62 -2.33
C ALA A 29 -5.72 -26.50 -2.97
N PHE A 30 -5.82 -26.99 -4.20
CA PHE A 30 -7.08 -27.17 -4.90
C PHE A 30 -8.00 -28.05 -4.05
N THR A 31 -9.05 -27.46 -3.50
CA THR A 31 -10.28 -28.18 -3.17
C THR A 31 -11.37 -27.59 -4.02
N ALA A 32 -11.87 -28.41 -4.96
CA ALA A 32 -12.96 -28.06 -5.85
C ALA A 32 -14.24 -27.86 -5.03
N GLY A 33 -14.68 -26.61 -4.94
CA GLY A 33 -15.90 -26.21 -4.26
C GLY A 33 -15.81 -24.76 -3.81
N ASP A 34 -16.25 -23.84 -4.67
CA ASP A 34 -16.50 -22.41 -4.38
C ASP A 34 -15.43 -21.75 -3.48
N GLN A 35 -14.23 -21.54 -4.05
CA GLN A 35 -13.12 -20.90 -3.36
C GLN A 35 -13.55 -19.48 -2.95
N PRO A 36 -13.55 -19.13 -1.65
CA PRO A 36 -14.21 -17.93 -1.21
C PRO A 36 -13.41 -16.71 -1.65
N ASP A 37 -14.13 -15.75 -2.23
CA ASP A 37 -13.76 -14.37 -2.63
C ASP A 37 -13.30 -13.49 -1.44
N VAL A 38 -12.55 -14.07 -0.51
CA VAL A 38 -12.07 -13.45 0.74
C VAL A 38 -10.74 -12.81 0.46
N VAL A 39 -10.75 -11.48 0.50
CA VAL A 39 -9.58 -10.64 0.24
C VAL A 39 -8.90 -10.26 1.55
N TRP A 40 -9.68 -10.01 2.61
CA TRP A 40 -9.17 -9.65 3.93
C TRP A 40 -9.73 -10.56 5.01
N GLN A 41 -8.84 -11.05 5.87
CA GLN A 41 -9.23 -11.85 7.04
C GLN A 41 -8.48 -11.34 8.27
N ALA A 42 -9.21 -11.01 9.33
CA ALA A 42 -8.63 -10.72 10.63
C ALA A 42 -8.92 -11.88 11.59
N ARG A 43 -7.86 -12.48 12.13
CA ARG A 43 -7.92 -13.47 13.21
C ARG A 43 -7.51 -12.79 14.51
N LEU A 44 -8.46 -12.60 15.38
CA LEU A 44 -8.31 -11.88 16.65
C LEU A 44 -8.24 -12.86 17.82
N PRO A 45 -7.56 -12.50 18.92
CA PRO A 45 -7.62 -13.25 20.18
C PRO A 45 -9.05 -13.49 20.65
N GLU A 46 -9.28 -14.60 21.35
CA GLU A 46 -10.59 -14.91 21.94
C GLU A 46 -11.00 -13.87 22.99
N GLU A 47 -10.05 -13.48 23.84
CA GLU A 47 -10.21 -12.44 24.85
C GLU A 47 -10.57 -11.07 24.25
N LEU A 48 -11.71 -10.52 24.67
CA LEU A 48 -12.26 -9.28 24.13
C LEU A 48 -11.28 -8.09 24.26
N GLY A 49 -10.68 -7.94 25.44
CA GLY A 49 -9.73 -6.84 25.69
C GLY A 49 -8.49 -6.95 24.80
N ALA A 50 -7.99 -8.17 24.57
CA ALA A 50 -6.85 -8.40 23.69
C ALA A 50 -7.21 -8.17 22.21
N ALA A 51 -8.40 -8.57 21.78
CA ALA A 51 -8.91 -8.27 20.44
C ALA A 51 -9.06 -6.77 20.18
N GLN A 52 -9.60 -6.02 21.14
CA GLN A 52 -9.74 -4.57 21.05
C GLN A 52 -8.39 -3.86 21.03
N ALA A 53 -7.46 -4.27 21.89
CA ALA A 53 -6.10 -3.72 21.91
C ALA A 53 -5.40 -3.94 20.56
N ALA A 54 -5.50 -5.14 19.99
CA ALA A 54 -4.92 -5.44 18.69
C ALA A 54 -5.53 -4.60 17.55
N LEU A 55 -6.85 -4.41 17.55
CA LEU A 55 -7.52 -3.54 16.57
C LEU A 55 -7.13 -2.07 16.74
N HIS A 56 -6.96 -1.61 17.98
CA HIS A 56 -6.53 -0.25 18.25
C HIS A 56 -5.09 -0.02 17.75
N GLU A 57 -4.20 -0.95 18.02
CA GLU A 57 -2.81 -0.90 17.55
C GLU A 57 -2.75 -0.90 16.01
N ALA A 58 -3.50 -1.81 15.38
CA ALA A 58 -3.65 -1.86 13.93
C ALA A 58 -4.18 -0.56 13.32
N ALA A 59 -5.19 0.05 13.94
CA ALA A 59 -5.76 1.33 13.49
C ALA A 59 -4.77 2.49 13.64
N THR A 60 -3.92 2.45 14.68
CA THR A 60 -2.85 3.44 14.88
C THR A 60 -1.76 3.29 13.84
N ARG A 61 -1.32 2.06 13.52
CA ARG A 61 -0.38 1.80 12.42
C ARG A 61 -0.92 2.30 11.08
N LEU A 62 -2.18 1.99 10.75
CA LEU A 62 -2.79 2.47 9.51
C LEU A 62 -2.87 4.01 9.46
N ARG A 63 -3.17 4.67 10.58
CA ARG A 63 -3.19 6.14 10.64
C ARG A 63 -1.81 6.74 10.39
N ALA A 64 -0.75 6.11 10.89
CA ALA A 64 0.63 6.51 10.62
C ALA A 64 0.95 6.39 9.12
N ASP A 65 0.57 5.29 8.47
CA ASP A 65 0.76 5.10 7.03
C ASP A 65 -0.03 6.14 6.21
N GLU A 66 -1.28 6.43 6.58
CA GLU A 66 -2.10 7.48 5.94
C GLU A 66 -1.45 8.87 6.04
N GLN A 67 -0.85 9.19 7.19
CA GLN A 67 -0.11 10.45 7.40
C GLN A 67 1.18 10.49 6.60
N ALA A 68 1.89 9.37 6.50
CA ALA A 68 3.08 9.26 5.66
C ALA A 68 2.75 9.47 4.19
N LEU A 69 1.67 8.86 3.67
CA LEU A 69 1.17 9.07 2.31
C LEU A 69 0.78 10.53 2.05
N ALA A 70 0.18 11.23 3.02
CA ALA A 70 -0.13 12.65 2.88
C ALA A 70 1.16 13.52 2.80
N THR A 71 2.24 13.10 3.46
CA THR A 71 3.54 13.76 3.36
C THR A 71 4.22 13.50 2.02
N VAL A 72 4.16 12.27 1.51
CA VAL A 72 4.60 11.93 0.15
C VAL A 72 3.92 12.83 -0.88
N GLU A 73 2.60 12.96 -0.81
CA GLU A 73 1.82 13.80 -1.73
C GLU A 73 2.30 15.27 -1.71
N ARG A 74 2.48 15.82 -0.51
CA ARG A 74 2.94 17.21 -0.34
C ARG A 74 4.34 17.41 -0.92
N ARG A 75 5.27 16.51 -0.64
CA ARG A 75 6.66 16.57 -1.13
C ARG A 75 6.72 16.42 -2.64
N LEU A 76 5.92 15.52 -3.21
CA LEU A 76 5.80 15.34 -4.65
C LEU A 76 5.31 16.62 -5.36
N LEU A 77 4.31 17.30 -4.80
CA LEU A 77 3.82 18.59 -5.33
C LEU A 77 4.87 19.71 -5.20
N GLN A 78 5.69 19.71 -4.15
CA GLN A 78 6.79 20.66 -4.00
C GLN A 78 7.86 20.46 -5.08
N VAL A 79 8.22 19.20 -5.38
CA VAL A 79 9.12 18.87 -6.50
C VAL A 79 8.54 19.35 -7.83
N ALA A 80 7.24 19.11 -8.06
CA ALA A 80 6.56 19.52 -9.29
C ALA A 80 6.54 21.05 -9.51
N SER A 81 6.40 21.82 -8.43
CA SER A 81 6.36 23.29 -8.49
C SER A 81 7.72 23.96 -8.63
N GLY A 82 8.82 23.18 -8.64
CA GLY A 82 10.19 23.71 -8.72
C GLY A 82 10.66 24.44 -7.45
N ALA A 83 9.84 24.46 -6.40
CA ALA A 83 10.15 25.13 -5.14
C ALA A 83 11.39 24.54 -4.43
N VAL A 84 11.74 23.30 -4.74
CA VAL A 84 12.86 22.57 -4.14
C VAL A 84 14.19 22.86 -4.86
N SER A 85 14.17 23.32 -6.12
CA SER A 85 15.38 23.59 -6.92
C SER A 85 16.24 24.76 -6.41
N PHE A 86 15.71 25.57 -5.49
CA PHE A 86 16.41 26.72 -4.90
C PHE A 86 16.83 26.53 -3.43
N SER A 87 16.55 25.36 -2.83
CA SER A 87 16.90 25.09 -1.43
C SER A 87 18.24 24.35 -1.34
N THR A 88 19.22 24.93 -0.63
CA THR A 88 20.56 24.35 -0.41
C THR A 88 20.57 23.13 0.50
N LEU A 89 19.42 22.74 1.06
CA LEU A 89 19.22 21.58 1.94
C LEU A 89 18.05 20.72 1.43
N MET A 90 18.08 20.34 0.15
CA MET A 90 17.10 19.40 -0.40
C MET A 90 17.21 18.05 0.33
N PRO A 91 16.10 17.43 0.78
CA PRO A 91 16.18 16.11 1.42
C PRO A 91 16.61 15.04 0.40
N GLN A 92 17.22 13.97 0.91
CA GLN A 92 17.85 12.93 0.08
C GLN A 92 16.88 12.25 -0.93
N PRO A 93 15.60 11.96 -0.60
CA PRO A 93 14.69 11.35 -1.56
C PRO A 93 14.41 12.21 -2.80
N GLU A 94 14.23 13.52 -2.64
CA GLU A 94 14.03 14.45 -3.76
C GLU A 94 15.27 14.55 -4.64
N GLN A 95 16.47 14.55 -4.03
CA GLN A 95 17.72 14.56 -4.79
C GLN A 95 17.88 13.28 -5.63
N THR A 96 17.56 12.12 -5.05
CA THR A 96 17.59 10.83 -5.76
C THR A 96 16.59 10.82 -6.92
N LEU A 97 15.36 11.29 -6.69
CA LEU A 97 14.34 11.40 -7.72
C LEU A 97 14.83 12.27 -8.89
N LEU A 98 15.27 13.50 -8.61
CA LEU A 98 15.73 14.41 -9.66
C LEU A 98 16.95 13.88 -10.42
N ARG A 99 17.86 13.18 -9.74
CA ARG A 99 19.02 12.53 -10.37
C ARG A 99 18.60 11.39 -11.30
N LEU A 100 17.69 10.53 -10.85
CA LEU A 100 17.15 9.45 -11.67
C LEU A 100 16.39 9.99 -12.88
N LEU A 101 15.61 11.07 -12.71
CA LEU A 101 14.96 11.75 -13.83
C LEU A 101 16.00 12.35 -14.80
N ALA A 102 17.06 12.98 -14.33
CA ALA A 102 18.12 13.52 -15.19
C ALA A 102 18.84 12.44 -16.02
N THR A 103 18.95 11.19 -15.52
CA THR A 103 19.56 10.07 -16.25
C THR A 103 18.69 9.46 -17.34
N VAL A 104 17.38 9.73 -17.32
CA VAL A 104 16.42 9.29 -18.35
C VAL A 104 16.51 10.16 -19.61
N ASP A 105 17.16 11.33 -19.51
CA ASP A 105 17.43 12.18 -20.68
C ASP A 105 18.56 11.58 -21.55
N PRO A 106 18.29 11.16 -22.79
CA PRO A 106 19.30 10.61 -23.69
C PRO A 106 20.42 11.59 -24.05
N ALA A 107 20.25 12.89 -23.79
CA ALA A 107 21.29 13.91 -24.01
C ALA A 107 22.37 13.94 -22.90
N SER A 108 22.08 13.37 -21.72
CA SER A 108 22.99 13.39 -20.56
C SER A 108 23.92 12.17 -20.57
N GLY A 109 25.10 12.32 -21.17
CA GLY A 109 26.14 11.28 -21.17
C GLY A 109 26.62 10.94 -19.74
N ALA A 110 26.11 9.85 -19.16
CA ALA A 110 26.50 9.36 -17.84
C ALA A 110 27.56 8.24 -17.90
N SER A 111 28.53 8.31 -16.98
CA SER A 111 29.66 7.39 -16.78
C SER A 111 29.23 5.93 -16.56
N PHE A 112 29.93 4.99 -17.21
CA PHE A 112 29.56 3.57 -17.34
C PHE A 112 29.39 2.82 -15.99
N GLY A 113 30.12 3.18 -14.92
CA GLY A 113 30.00 2.50 -13.62
C GLY A 113 28.76 2.88 -12.80
N LEU A 114 28.24 4.10 -12.98
CA LEU A 114 26.98 4.54 -12.34
C LEU A 114 25.76 3.99 -13.08
N ARG A 115 25.91 3.67 -14.37
CA ARG A 115 24.82 3.17 -15.21
C ARG A 115 24.36 1.77 -14.75
N ASP A 116 25.28 0.88 -14.37
CA ASP A 116 24.93 -0.50 -14.01
C ASP A 116 24.17 -0.59 -12.66
N GLU A 117 24.61 0.11 -11.62
CA GLU A 117 23.88 0.16 -10.33
C GLU A 117 22.49 0.82 -10.47
N ILE A 118 22.40 1.88 -11.29
CA ILE A 118 21.13 2.55 -11.56
C ILE A 118 20.22 1.61 -12.36
N GLN A 119 20.76 0.86 -13.34
CA GLN A 119 20.01 -0.10 -14.14
C GLN A 119 19.46 -1.26 -13.30
N GLU A 120 20.22 -1.80 -12.35
CA GLU A 120 19.73 -2.86 -11.44
C GLU A 120 18.61 -2.35 -10.53
N ARG A 121 18.79 -1.16 -9.93
CA ARG A 121 17.73 -0.52 -9.12
C ARG A 121 16.49 -0.20 -9.93
N TRP A 122 16.70 0.22 -11.18
CA TRP A 122 15.64 0.50 -12.13
C TRP A 122 14.84 -0.76 -12.49
N GLN A 123 15.52 -1.88 -12.71
CA GLN A 123 14.90 -3.17 -12.98
C GLN A 123 14.06 -3.63 -11.78
N ALA A 124 14.62 -3.56 -10.57
CA ALA A 124 13.91 -3.91 -9.34
C ALA A 124 12.67 -3.01 -9.11
N ALA A 125 12.77 -1.72 -9.40
CA ALA A 125 11.65 -0.79 -9.27
C ALA A 125 10.57 -1.02 -10.36
N GLN A 126 10.95 -1.47 -11.57
CA GLN A 126 9.99 -1.91 -12.59
C GLN A 126 9.23 -3.17 -12.15
N ASP A 127 9.92 -4.17 -11.59
CA ASP A 127 9.28 -5.41 -11.12
C ASP A 127 8.29 -5.12 -9.98
N GLN A 128 8.67 -4.24 -9.05
CA GLN A 128 7.77 -3.81 -7.97
C GLN A 128 6.58 -2.99 -8.48
N LEU A 129 6.77 -2.16 -9.50
CA LEU A 129 5.69 -1.42 -10.13
C LEU A 129 4.73 -2.33 -10.89
N ALA A 130 5.25 -3.30 -11.63
CA ALA A 130 4.42 -4.31 -12.30
C ALA A 130 3.58 -5.05 -11.27
N ALA A 131 4.18 -5.44 -10.15
CA ALA A 131 3.44 -6.01 -9.03
C ALA A 131 2.41 -5.03 -8.44
N LEU A 132 2.75 -3.77 -8.17
CA LEU A 132 1.80 -2.74 -7.70
C LEU A 132 0.62 -2.56 -8.67
N SER A 133 0.88 -2.58 -9.98
CA SER A 133 -0.14 -2.41 -11.00
C SER A 133 -1.08 -3.61 -11.08
N ALA A 134 -0.54 -4.83 -10.97
CA ALA A 134 -1.33 -6.05 -10.83
C ALA A 134 -2.16 -5.98 -9.52
N GLN A 135 -1.55 -5.51 -8.43
CA GLN A 135 -2.25 -5.32 -7.17
C GLN A 135 -3.39 -4.31 -7.27
N ALA A 136 -3.18 -3.21 -7.99
CA ALA A 136 -4.20 -2.21 -8.22
C ALA A 136 -5.34 -2.77 -9.08
N CYS A 137 -5.03 -3.48 -10.17
CA CYS A 137 -6.03 -4.09 -11.05
C CYS A 137 -6.87 -5.13 -10.32
N GLU A 138 -6.28 -6.01 -9.51
CA GLU A 138 -7.01 -6.96 -8.66
C GLU A 138 -7.82 -6.24 -7.58
N ALA A 139 -7.23 -5.26 -6.90
CA ALA A 139 -7.92 -4.40 -5.96
C ALA A 139 -8.99 -3.50 -6.60
N LEU A 140 -9.12 -3.47 -7.93
CA LEU A 140 -10.19 -2.80 -8.67
C LEU A 140 -11.16 -3.81 -9.32
N GLY A 141 -10.74 -5.06 -9.55
CA GLY A 141 -11.46 -6.06 -10.33
C GLY A 141 -12.47 -6.90 -9.57
N SER A 142 -12.21 -7.24 -8.30
CA SER A 142 -13.11 -8.04 -7.46
C SER A 142 -13.58 -7.27 -6.23
N TYR A 143 -14.85 -7.50 -5.86
CA TYR A 143 -15.38 -6.87 -4.68
C TYR A 143 -15.14 -7.70 -3.42
N ALA A 144 -14.24 -7.16 -2.61
CA ALA A 144 -13.72 -7.81 -1.44
C ALA A 144 -14.74 -8.27 -0.41
N THR A 145 -14.52 -9.50 0.04
CA THR A 145 -15.06 -10.02 1.28
C THR A 145 -14.07 -9.80 2.42
N VAL A 146 -14.57 -9.28 3.55
CA VAL A 146 -13.86 -9.15 4.82
C VAL A 146 -14.40 -10.17 5.81
N GLU A 147 -13.51 -10.98 6.35
CA GLU A 147 -13.82 -11.94 7.41
C GLU A 147 -13.22 -11.50 8.75
N THR A 148 -13.99 -11.68 9.81
CA THR A 148 -13.51 -11.48 11.18
C THR A 148 -13.71 -12.75 11.97
N ILE A 149 -12.61 -13.30 12.45
CA ILE A 149 -12.54 -14.50 13.28
C ILE A 149 -12.05 -14.06 14.66
N GLN A 150 -12.73 -14.49 15.72
CA GLN A 150 -12.33 -14.27 17.10
C GLN A 150 -12.09 -15.63 17.76
N GLY A 151 -10.88 -15.86 18.27
CA GLY A 151 -10.43 -17.18 18.69
C GLY A 151 -10.45 -18.16 17.51
N ALA A 152 -11.36 -19.14 17.55
CA ALA A 152 -11.59 -20.10 16.47
C ALA A 152 -12.95 -19.90 15.75
N ARG A 153 -13.70 -18.85 16.08
CA ARG A 153 -15.08 -18.65 15.63
C ARG A 153 -15.17 -17.52 14.60
N LEU A 154 -15.76 -17.79 13.43
CA LEU A 154 -16.12 -16.75 12.46
C LEU A 154 -17.31 -15.95 13.04
N ILE A 155 -17.06 -14.70 13.42
CA ILE A 155 -18.08 -13.84 14.04
C ILE A 155 -18.84 -13.02 13.00
N GLY A 156 -18.20 -12.71 11.86
CA GLY A 156 -18.82 -11.95 10.80
C GLY A 156 -18.06 -12.06 9.48
N ARG A 157 -18.81 -12.08 8.39
CA ARG A 157 -18.33 -12.00 7.02
C ARG A 157 -19.11 -10.92 6.30
N THR A 158 -18.43 -9.90 5.82
CA THR A 158 -19.07 -8.83 5.04
C THR A 158 -18.51 -8.84 3.64
N ARG A 159 -19.37 -9.07 2.65
CA ARG A 159 -19.07 -8.82 1.25
C ARG A 159 -19.56 -7.43 0.91
N ILE A 160 -18.72 -6.65 0.25
CA ILE A 160 -19.11 -5.32 -0.18
C ILE A 160 -19.22 -5.34 -1.72
N ASN A 161 -19.76 -4.27 -2.26
CA ASN A 161 -20.03 -3.82 -3.61
C ASN A 161 -19.30 -2.64 -4.26
N TRP A 162 -18.97 -2.60 -5.57
CA TRP A 162 -18.34 -1.38 -6.15
C TRP A 162 -19.23 -0.14 -6.06
N HIS A 163 -20.52 -0.35 -5.97
CA HIS A 163 -21.52 0.69 -5.75
C HIS A 163 -21.71 1.05 -4.27
N GLY A 164 -20.96 0.42 -3.37
CA GLY A 164 -21.01 0.64 -1.92
C GLY A 164 -21.99 -0.26 -1.18
N ASP A 165 -22.69 -1.18 -1.85
CA ASP A 165 -23.61 -2.08 -1.16
C ASP A 165 -22.83 -3.07 -0.29
N ALA A 166 -23.18 -3.17 0.99
CA ALA A 166 -22.59 -4.14 1.90
C ALA A 166 -23.62 -5.19 2.31
N ARG A 167 -23.22 -6.46 2.27
CA ARG A 167 -23.98 -7.59 2.80
C ARG A 167 -23.15 -8.29 3.86
N SER A 168 -23.64 -8.23 5.10
CA SER A 168 -23.00 -8.84 6.26
C SER A 168 -23.76 -10.10 6.67
N LEU A 169 -23.03 -11.20 6.80
CA LEU A 169 -23.46 -12.41 7.47
C LEU A 169 -22.78 -12.41 8.84
N LEU A 170 -23.60 -12.30 9.89
CA LEU A 170 -23.16 -12.35 11.27
C LEU A 170 -23.56 -13.69 11.87
N ILE A 171 -22.85 -14.12 12.91
CA ILE A 171 -23.26 -15.29 13.66
C ILE A 171 -24.61 -15.03 14.37
N ALA A 172 -25.43 -16.07 14.51
CA ALA A 172 -26.80 -15.94 15.04
C ALA A 172 -26.84 -15.31 16.44
N ASP A 173 -25.91 -15.71 17.32
CA ASP A 173 -25.83 -15.23 18.72
C ASP A 173 -24.75 -14.16 18.89
N ILE A 174 -24.63 -13.23 17.93
CA ILE A 174 -23.60 -12.19 18.01
C ILE A 174 -23.90 -11.22 19.15
N ASP A 175 -22.93 -11.07 20.05
CA ASP A 175 -22.99 -10.01 21.08
C ASP A 175 -22.63 -8.64 20.47
N LEU A 176 -23.09 -7.56 21.11
CA LEU A 176 -22.80 -6.18 20.72
C LEU A 176 -21.30 -5.89 20.68
N ALA A 177 -20.53 -6.48 21.60
CA ALA A 177 -19.07 -6.34 21.59
C ALA A 177 -18.43 -7.01 20.36
N GLN A 178 -18.94 -8.18 19.96
CA GLN A 178 -18.47 -8.91 18.78
C GLN A 178 -18.89 -8.19 17.48
N ALA A 179 -20.10 -7.65 17.43
CA ALA A 179 -20.56 -6.81 16.32
C ALA A 179 -19.68 -5.55 16.18
N ALA A 180 -19.29 -4.93 17.29
CA ALA A 180 -18.39 -3.78 17.29
C ALA A 180 -16.98 -4.14 16.77
N ILE A 181 -16.45 -5.30 17.17
CA ILE A 181 -15.17 -5.85 16.66
C ILE A 181 -15.23 -6.08 15.15
N HIS A 182 -16.30 -6.70 14.64
CA HIS A 182 -16.48 -6.91 13.21
C HIS A 182 -16.54 -5.59 12.44
N ARG A 183 -17.31 -4.62 12.97
CA ARG A 183 -17.39 -3.26 12.39
C ARG A 183 -16.04 -2.55 12.34
N GLN A 184 -15.24 -2.64 13.40
CA GLN A 184 -13.90 -2.05 13.46
C GLN A 184 -12.96 -2.71 12.45
N THR A 185 -13.01 -4.04 12.35
CA THR A 185 -12.24 -4.81 11.36
C THR A 185 -12.62 -4.41 9.93
N LEU A 186 -13.91 -4.28 9.65
CA LEU A 186 -14.41 -3.83 8.35
C LEU A 186 -13.90 -2.43 7.98
N ALA A 187 -14.00 -1.49 8.93
CA ALA A 187 -13.52 -0.13 8.75
C ALA A 187 -11.99 -0.09 8.49
N LEU A 188 -11.24 -0.93 9.20
CA LEU A 188 -9.80 -1.05 9.02
C LEU A 188 -9.44 -1.57 7.61
N ALA A 189 -10.09 -2.65 7.16
CA ALA A 189 -9.86 -3.23 5.83
C ALA A 189 -10.20 -2.24 4.69
N LEU A 190 -11.31 -1.51 4.83
CA LEU A 190 -11.71 -0.49 3.87
C LEU A 190 -10.72 0.67 3.82
N ARG A 191 -10.28 1.18 4.98
CA ARG A 191 -9.29 2.25 5.04
C ARG A 191 -7.94 1.84 4.49
N SER A 192 -7.48 0.61 4.75
CA SER A 192 -6.24 0.11 4.16
C SER A 192 -6.32 0.01 2.64
N ARG A 193 -7.47 -0.41 2.08
CA ARG A 193 -7.68 -0.43 0.63
C ARG A 193 -7.65 0.98 0.06
N ALA A 194 -8.34 1.93 0.71
CA ALA A 194 -8.33 3.33 0.29
C ALA A 194 -6.91 3.92 0.31
N ALA A 195 -6.11 3.59 1.34
CA ALA A 195 -4.71 3.98 1.43
C ALA A 195 -3.85 3.34 0.31
N LEU A 196 -4.07 2.06 -0.01
CA LEU A 196 -3.40 1.38 -1.13
C LEU A 196 -3.72 2.07 -2.46
N LEU A 197 -5.00 2.32 -2.75
CA LEU A 197 -5.42 3.02 -3.97
C LEU A 197 -4.86 4.44 -4.04
N ARG A 198 -4.77 5.14 -2.90
CA ARG A 198 -4.13 6.44 -2.81
C ARG A 198 -2.63 6.35 -3.14
N MET A 199 -1.93 5.35 -2.61
CA MET A 199 -0.52 5.11 -2.93
C MET A 199 -0.32 4.90 -4.44
N VAL A 200 -1.13 4.03 -5.06
CA VAL A 200 -1.12 3.81 -6.51
C VAL A 200 -1.37 5.12 -7.28
N GLY A 201 -2.37 5.89 -6.86
CA GLY A 201 -2.67 7.19 -7.45
C GLY A 201 -1.53 8.22 -7.32
N LEU A 202 -0.80 8.22 -6.21
CA LEU A 202 0.37 9.08 -6.00
C LEU A 202 1.52 8.72 -6.94
N VAL A 203 1.77 7.44 -7.14
CA VAL A 203 2.78 6.96 -8.10
C VAL A 203 2.39 7.39 -9.52
N GLY A 204 1.13 7.18 -9.92
CA GLY A 204 0.62 7.63 -11.21
C GLY A 204 0.74 9.14 -11.41
N ARG A 205 0.37 9.94 -10.40
CA ARG A 205 0.51 11.40 -10.44
C ARG A 205 1.97 11.84 -10.53
N GLY A 206 2.87 11.20 -9.78
CA GLY A 206 4.29 11.53 -9.83
C GLY A 206 4.91 11.21 -11.19
N ALA A 207 4.51 10.10 -11.82
CA ALA A 207 4.93 9.80 -13.18
C ALA A 207 4.38 10.81 -14.20
N ALA A 208 3.13 11.26 -14.04
CA ALA A 208 2.57 12.32 -14.87
C ALA A 208 3.34 13.65 -14.71
N ILE A 209 3.73 14.01 -13.49
CA ILE A 209 4.59 15.19 -13.22
C ILE A 209 5.93 15.01 -13.94
N ALA A 210 6.58 13.87 -13.76
CA ALA A 210 7.86 13.59 -14.40
C ALA A 210 7.76 13.60 -15.92
N ALA A 211 6.65 13.14 -16.51
CA ALA A 211 6.38 13.23 -17.94
C ALA A 211 6.48 14.67 -18.45
N THR A 212 6.04 15.66 -17.67
CA THR A 212 6.13 17.08 -18.07
C THR A 212 7.55 17.63 -18.07
N MET A 213 8.48 16.95 -17.37
CA MET A 213 9.90 17.32 -17.32
C MET A 213 10.67 16.79 -18.54
N PHE A 214 10.10 15.87 -19.32
CA PHE A 214 10.68 15.35 -20.56
C PHE A 214 9.89 15.81 -21.77
N THR A 215 10.57 16.02 -22.90
CA THR A 215 9.94 16.35 -24.19
C THR A 215 9.34 15.13 -24.91
N SER A 216 9.42 13.93 -24.32
CA SER A 216 8.96 12.67 -24.91
C SER A 216 7.82 12.03 -24.09
N PRO A 217 6.74 11.56 -24.73
CA PRO A 217 5.67 10.81 -24.07
C PRO A 217 6.17 9.52 -23.39
N ALA A 218 7.27 8.94 -23.88
CA ALA A 218 7.89 7.76 -23.28
C ALA A 218 8.58 8.07 -21.94
N GLY A 219 8.93 9.34 -21.68
CA GLY A 219 9.55 9.78 -20.42
C GLY A 219 8.65 9.57 -19.20
N ALA A 220 7.33 9.57 -19.39
CA ALA A 220 6.34 9.27 -18.34
C ALA A 220 6.47 7.83 -17.81
N LEU A 221 6.52 6.87 -18.74
CA LEU A 221 6.61 5.45 -18.44
C LEU A 221 7.97 5.12 -17.86
N LEU A 222 9.01 5.76 -18.38
CA LEU A 222 10.35 5.65 -17.84
C LEU A 222 10.40 6.24 -16.43
N ALA A 223 9.76 7.35 -16.10
CA ALA A 223 9.87 7.93 -14.76
C ALA A 223 9.18 7.14 -13.62
N LEU A 224 8.28 6.19 -13.92
CA LEU A 224 7.51 5.46 -12.92
C LEU A 224 8.36 4.75 -11.85
N PRO A 225 9.44 4.01 -12.18
CA PRO A 225 10.28 3.33 -11.19
C PRO A 225 10.99 4.33 -10.25
N ALA A 226 11.43 5.48 -10.78
CA ALA A 226 12.05 6.53 -9.96
C ALA A 226 11.05 7.17 -8.99
N VAL A 227 9.83 7.43 -9.44
CA VAL A 227 8.74 7.95 -8.60
C VAL A 227 8.34 6.91 -7.55
N TRP A 228 8.28 5.64 -7.91
CA TRP A 228 8.00 4.56 -6.96
C TRP A 228 9.07 4.50 -5.86
N GLN A 229 10.35 4.54 -6.24
CA GLN A 229 11.46 4.57 -5.28
C GLN A 229 11.35 5.78 -4.34
N PHE A 230 11.05 6.97 -4.88
CA PHE A 230 10.83 8.17 -4.08
C PHE A 230 9.70 7.98 -3.05
N VAL A 231 8.55 7.43 -3.46
CA VAL A 231 7.44 7.14 -2.56
C VAL A 231 7.90 6.21 -1.43
N GLN A 232 8.66 5.16 -1.74
CA GLN A 232 9.15 4.20 -0.74
C GLN A 232 10.18 4.82 0.22
N GLU A 233 11.11 5.62 -0.29
CA GLU A 233 12.11 6.32 0.53
C GLU A 233 11.45 7.30 1.51
N VAL A 234 10.47 8.10 1.04
CA VAL A 234 9.72 9.02 1.90
C VAL A 234 8.87 8.26 2.93
N LEU A 235 8.24 7.15 2.54
CA LEU A 235 7.49 6.31 3.48
C LEU A 235 8.40 5.67 4.55
N ALA A 236 9.62 5.28 4.19
CA ALA A 236 10.59 4.74 5.14
C ALA A 236 11.10 5.84 6.09
N GLU A 237 11.43 7.01 5.57
CA GLU A 237 11.90 8.18 6.34
C GLU A 237 10.85 8.61 7.38
N VAL A 238 9.58 8.75 6.96
CA VAL A 238 8.49 9.11 7.87
C VAL A 238 8.31 8.06 8.97
N ARG A 239 8.33 6.76 8.62
CA ARG A 239 8.20 5.68 9.60
C ARG A 239 9.34 5.67 10.61
N GLN A 240 10.59 5.88 10.17
CA GLN A 240 11.74 5.97 11.06
C GLN A 240 11.65 7.19 12.01
N SER A 241 11.22 8.35 11.49
CA SER A 241 11.05 9.56 12.30
C SER A 241 10.00 9.42 13.40
N MET A 242 8.94 8.63 13.15
CA MET A 242 7.90 8.33 14.14
C MET A 242 8.42 7.41 15.25
N VAL A 243 9.27 6.44 14.92
CA VAL A 243 9.89 5.55 15.91
C VAL A 243 10.91 6.29 16.78
N SER A 244 11.65 7.25 16.23
CA SER A 244 12.62 8.06 17.00
C SER A 244 11.98 9.13 17.89
N SER A 245 10.68 9.40 17.73
CA SER A 245 9.94 10.42 18.49
C SER A 245 9.08 9.83 19.63
N THR A 246 9.07 8.50 19.77
CA THR A 246 8.44 7.73 20.87
C THR A 246 9.50 7.19 21.81
#